data_AF-A0ABC9IF52-F1
#
_entry.id   AF-A0ABC9IF52-F1
#
_cell.length_a   1.000
_cell.length_b   1.000
_cell.length_c   1.000
_cell.angle_alpha   90.00
_cell.angle_beta   90.00
_cell.angle_gamma   90.00
#
_symmetry.space_group_name_H-M   'P 1'
#
loop_
_entity.id
_entity.type
_entity.pdbx_description
1 polymer ?
#
loop_
_entity_poly.entity_id
_entity_poly.type
_entity_poly.pdbx_seq_one_letter_code
_entity_poly.pdbx_strand_id
1 'polypeptide(L)'
;MELEYESKRPLYIPYAGPILLEFPLLNKGSAFTEEERSHFNLHGLLPEAVETIEEQVERAYRQYQDFKNDNDKHIYLRNIQDTNETLFYRLLDSHLSEMMPIIYTPTVGEACEHFSDIYRRARGLFISYPNRDRIDDMLQNATKQNVKVIVVTDGERILGLGDQGIGGMGIPIGKLSLYTACGGISPAYTLPVVLDVGTNNPQRLNDPLYMGWRHPRISGEEYHAFVEEFIQAVKRRWPNVLLQFEDFAQNNATPLLNRYRDEICCFNDDIQGTAAVTLGSLIAASRAAGSQLRDQTVTFLGAGSAGCGIAEQIIAQMKSEGLSEDEARARVFMVDRFGLLTDKLPNLLDFQSKLVQKSDNLTGWETASDAISLLDVVRNAKPTILIGVSGQPGLFTEELIREMHKHCERPIVMPLSNPTSRVEARPEDIINWTDGAALVATGSPFAPVSYKEQLYPIAQCNNSYIFPGIGLGVLASGATRVTDAMLMAASRALADCSPLATDGHGALLPNIDDIQGVSKCIAMEVGKAAQLQGVAIVTSEDALSKAIEHNFWRPQYRSYKRTSF
;
A
#
# COMPACT_ATOMS: atom_id res chain seq x y z
N MET A 1 -2.23 21.16 -23.49
CA MET A 1 -3.25 22.11 -23.99
C MET A 1 -4.67 21.56 -23.86
N GLU A 2 -4.97 20.31 -24.27
CA GLU A 2 -6.31 19.69 -24.06
C GLU A 2 -6.67 19.46 -22.58
N LEU A 3 -5.74 19.01 -21.74
CA LEU A 3 -6.00 18.77 -20.30
C LEU A 3 -6.26 20.08 -19.51
N GLU A 4 -5.53 21.15 -19.82
CA GLU A 4 -5.83 22.49 -19.31
C GLU A 4 -7.19 23.01 -19.80
N TYR A 5 -7.62 22.61 -21.00
CA TYR A 5 -8.90 23.01 -21.57
C TYR A 5 -10.08 22.26 -20.94
N GLU A 6 -9.94 20.98 -20.57
CA GLU A 6 -10.95 20.23 -19.80
C GLU A 6 -11.11 20.74 -18.36
N SER A 7 -10.00 21.12 -17.70
CA SER A 7 -10.01 21.77 -16.39
C SER A 7 -10.81 23.08 -16.39
N LYS A 8 -10.76 23.84 -17.51
CA LYS A 8 -11.47 25.12 -17.70
C LYS A 8 -12.96 24.97 -18.00
N ARG A 9 -13.46 23.76 -18.32
CA ARG A 9 -14.90 23.56 -18.53
C ARG A 9 -15.63 23.54 -17.17
N PRO A 10 -16.68 24.34 -17.00
CA PRO A 10 -17.40 24.37 -15.75
C PRO A 10 -18.11 23.03 -15.50
N LEU A 11 -18.11 22.59 -14.24
CA LEU A 11 -18.97 21.49 -13.82
C LEU A 11 -20.39 22.00 -13.63
N TYR A 12 -21.33 21.29 -14.23
CA TYR A 12 -22.74 21.55 -14.07
C TYR A 12 -23.25 20.76 -12.86
N ILE A 13 -23.72 21.46 -11.84
CA ILE A 13 -24.19 20.85 -10.59
C ILE A 13 -25.58 21.36 -10.23
N PRO A 14 -26.44 20.53 -9.61
CA PRO A 14 -27.80 20.94 -9.26
C PRO A 14 -27.91 21.49 -7.82
N TYR A 15 -26.86 21.33 -7.01
CA TYR A 15 -26.84 21.72 -5.59
C TYR A 15 -26.63 23.23 -5.42
N ALA A 16 -27.27 23.82 -4.40
CA ALA A 16 -27.17 25.23 -4.03
C ALA A 16 -27.45 25.42 -2.53
N GLY A 17 -27.11 26.58 -1.97
CA GLY A 17 -27.32 26.92 -0.57
C GLY A 17 -26.53 26.00 0.38
N PRO A 18 -27.03 25.77 1.61
CA PRO A 18 -26.34 24.94 2.60
C PRO A 18 -26.01 23.52 2.11
N ILE A 19 -26.87 22.96 1.24
CA ILE A 19 -26.69 21.62 0.68
C ILE A 19 -25.36 21.52 -0.11
N LEU A 20 -25.00 22.54 -0.89
CA LEU A 20 -23.73 22.56 -1.63
C LEU A 20 -22.52 22.54 -0.68
N LEU A 21 -22.62 23.21 0.47
CA LEU A 21 -21.55 23.29 1.46
C LEU A 21 -21.32 21.96 2.21
N GLU A 22 -22.31 21.05 2.22
CA GLU A 22 -22.20 19.72 2.84
C GLU A 22 -21.61 18.65 1.92
N PHE A 23 -21.36 18.94 0.63
CA PHE A 23 -20.73 18.00 -0.30
C PHE A 23 -19.22 18.23 -0.38
N PRO A 24 -18.35 17.41 0.26
CA PRO A 24 -16.94 17.75 0.43
C PRO A 24 -16.15 17.89 -0.87
N LEU A 25 -16.52 17.13 -1.92
CA LEU A 25 -15.90 17.23 -3.25
C LEU A 25 -16.28 18.50 -4.03
N LEU A 26 -17.40 19.13 -3.68
CA LEU A 26 -17.91 20.33 -4.33
C LEU A 26 -17.76 21.57 -3.45
N ASN A 27 -17.59 21.41 -2.15
CA ASN A 27 -17.44 22.53 -1.24
C ASN A 27 -16.08 23.19 -1.44
N LYS A 28 -16.08 24.50 -1.66
CA LYS A 28 -14.86 25.34 -1.71
C LYS A 28 -14.66 26.17 -0.46
N GLY A 29 -15.58 26.13 0.50
CA GLY A 29 -15.61 27.03 1.64
C GLY A 29 -15.59 28.49 1.20
N SER A 30 -14.73 29.30 1.81
CA SER A 30 -14.50 30.71 1.45
C SER A 30 -14.00 30.95 0.02
N ALA A 31 -13.53 29.93 -0.70
CA ALA A 31 -13.01 30.06 -2.07
C ALA A 31 -14.09 30.02 -3.17
N PHE A 32 -15.38 29.95 -2.80
CA PHE A 32 -16.44 30.28 -3.76
C PHE A 32 -16.33 31.74 -4.19
N THR A 33 -16.25 31.97 -5.50
CA THR A 33 -16.17 33.32 -6.06
C THR A 33 -17.48 34.08 -5.82
N GLU A 34 -17.44 35.41 -5.94
CA GLU A 34 -18.63 36.25 -5.79
C GLU A 34 -19.75 35.87 -6.78
N GLU A 35 -19.38 35.52 -8.01
CA GLU A 35 -20.29 35.01 -9.03
C GLU A 35 -20.91 33.67 -8.61
N GLU A 36 -20.10 32.73 -8.11
CA GLU A 36 -20.59 31.43 -7.62
C GLU A 36 -21.50 31.62 -6.40
N ARG A 37 -21.14 32.49 -5.46
CA ARG A 37 -21.98 32.79 -4.29
C ARG A 37 -23.36 33.31 -4.69
N SER A 38 -23.41 34.18 -5.71
CA SER A 38 -24.67 34.67 -6.28
C SER A 38 -25.47 33.58 -6.97
N HIS A 39 -24.85 32.79 -7.87
CA HIS A 39 -25.54 31.76 -8.63
C HIS A 39 -26.02 30.57 -7.79
N PHE A 40 -25.28 30.23 -6.74
CA PHE A 40 -25.55 29.10 -5.86
C PHE A 40 -26.22 29.49 -4.54
N ASN A 41 -26.69 30.74 -4.38
CA ASN A 41 -27.38 31.21 -3.18
C ASN A 41 -26.56 31.00 -1.88
N LEU A 42 -25.28 31.39 -1.89
CA LEU A 42 -24.35 31.24 -0.76
C LEU A 42 -24.14 32.54 0.03
N HIS A 43 -24.69 33.65 -0.42
CA HIS A 43 -24.64 34.93 0.29
C HIS A 43 -25.19 34.83 1.70
N GLY A 44 -24.43 35.32 2.69
CA GLY A 44 -24.74 35.23 4.11
C GLY A 44 -24.40 33.88 4.78
N LEU A 45 -24.00 32.86 4.01
CA LEU A 45 -23.56 31.56 4.55
C LEU A 45 -22.03 31.48 4.77
N LEU A 46 -21.28 32.37 4.12
CA LEU A 46 -19.81 32.38 4.13
C LEU A 46 -19.31 33.78 4.55
N PRO A 47 -18.10 33.88 5.13
CA PRO A 47 -17.46 35.16 5.39
C PRO A 47 -17.29 36.00 4.10
N GLU A 48 -17.29 37.33 4.23
CA GLU A 48 -17.15 38.28 3.11
C GLU A 48 -15.90 38.01 2.25
N ALA A 49 -14.77 37.71 2.90
CA ALA A 49 -13.52 37.44 2.21
C ALA A 49 -13.64 36.22 1.28
N VAL A 50 -13.24 36.39 0.02
CA VAL A 50 -13.05 35.32 -0.95
C VAL A 50 -11.57 34.94 -0.93
N GLU A 51 -11.27 33.70 -0.58
CA GLU A 51 -9.89 33.20 -0.49
C GLU A 51 -9.48 32.41 -1.74
N THR A 52 -8.19 32.39 -2.03
CA THR A 52 -7.60 31.41 -2.94
C THR A 52 -7.44 30.05 -2.25
N ILE A 53 -7.20 28.99 -3.02
CA ILE A 53 -6.91 27.67 -2.42
C ILE A 53 -5.58 27.71 -1.65
N GLU A 54 -4.60 28.50 -2.11
CA GLU A 54 -3.32 28.72 -1.43
C GLU A 54 -3.50 29.37 -0.05
N GLU A 55 -4.36 30.39 0.07
CA GLU A 55 -4.67 31.03 1.35
C GLU A 55 -5.37 30.06 2.32
N GLN A 56 -6.26 29.22 1.80
CA GLN A 56 -6.91 28.19 2.59
C GLN A 56 -5.92 27.12 3.07
N VAL A 57 -4.95 26.73 2.23
CA VAL A 57 -3.87 25.79 2.58
C VAL A 57 -3.01 26.37 3.69
N GLU A 58 -2.58 27.63 3.57
CA GLU A 58 -1.79 28.31 4.60
C GLU A 58 -2.54 28.34 5.95
N ARG A 59 -3.83 28.68 5.93
CA ARG A 59 -4.65 28.67 7.15
C ARG A 59 -4.82 27.27 7.73
N ALA A 60 -5.00 26.26 6.89
CA ALA A 60 -5.15 24.88 7.33
C ALA A 60 -3.84 24.33 7.91
N TYR A 61 -2.72 24.65 7.29
CA TYR A 61 -1.39 24.23 7.75
C TYR A 61 -1.03 24.87 9.10
N ARG A 62 -1.31 26.16 9.31
CA ARG A 62 -1.11 26.80 10.63
C ARG A 62 -1.87 26.10 11.75
N GLN A 63 -3.16 25.78 11.52
CA GLN A 63 -3.96 25.02 12.49
C GLN A 63 -3.41 23.61 12.71
N TYR A 64 -2.97 22.94 11.64
CA TYR A 64 -2.33 21.63 11.74
C TYR A 64 -1.07 21.67 12.64
N GLN A 65 -0.24 22.72 12.53
CA GLN A 65 0.96 22.91 13.34
C GLN A 65 0.67 23.22 14.82
N ASP A 66 -0.53 23.71 15.15
CA ASP A 66 -0.92 23.98 16.53
C ASP A 66 -1.12 22.68 17.34
N PHE A 67 -1.56 21.60 16.69
CA PHE A 67 -1.73 20.29 17.31
C PHE A 67 -0.40 19.63 17.69
N LYS A 68 -0.36 19.02 18.88
CA LYS A 68 0.88 18.49 19.47
C LYS A 68 1.08 17.00 19.29
N ASN A 69 0.00 16.24 19.13
CA ASN A 69 0.04 14.80 18.94
C ASN A 69 -0.52 14.41 17.57
N ASP A 70 -0.09 13.25 17.09
CA ASP A 70 -0.40 12.80 15.73
C ASP A 70 -1.87 12.40 15.57
N ASN A 71 -2.56 11.96 16.62
CA ASN A 71 -3.98 11.65 16.57
C ASN A 71 -4.84 12.89 16.36
N ASP A 72 -4.55 13.98 17.06
CA ASP A 72 -5.28 15.24 16.89
C ASP A 72 -5.06 15.79 15.47
N LYS A 73 -3.82 15.69 14.97
CA LYS A 73 -3.48 15.99 13.58
C LYS A 73 -4.26 15.12 12.62
N HIS A 74 -4.37 13.82 12.88
CA HIS A 74 -5.17 12.88 12.09
C HIS A 74 -6.64 13.31 12.08
N ILE A 75 -7.26 13.52 13.24
CA ILE A 75 -8.66 13.96 13.36
C ILE A 75 -8.89 15.29 12.63
N TYR A 76 -7.92 16.22 12.70
CA TYR A 76 -7.98 17.48 11.99
C TYR A 76 -7.97 17.28 10.46
N LEU A 77 -7.01 16.52 9.94
CA LEU A 77 -6.92 16.20 8.51
C LEU A 77 -8.16 15.46 8.01
N ARG A 78 -8.67 14.50 8.79
CA ARG A 78 -9.94 13.80 8.54
C ARG A 78 -11.11 14.77 8.43
N ASN A 79 -11.19 15.75 9.33
CA ASN A 79 -12.25 16.76 9.30
C ASN A 79 -12.18 17.63 8.02
N ILE A 80 -10.98 18.01 7.57
CA ILE A 80 -10.83 18.71 6.28
C ILE A 80 -11.33 17.81 5.16
N GLN A 81 -10.92 16.53 5.13
CA GLN A 81 -11.37 15.62 4.07
C GLN A 81 -12.91 15.46 4.02
N ASP A 82 -13.57 15.48 5.18
CA ASP A 82 -15.03 15.33 5.31
C ASP A 82 -15.82 16.65 5.14
N THR A 83 -15.14 17.77 4.91
CA THR A 83 -15.78 19.08 4.71
C THR A 83 -15.36 19.77 3.42
N ASN A 84 -14.11 19.64 3.01
CA ASN A 84 -13.54 20.17 1.78
C ASN A 84 -12.42 19.24 1.29
N GLU A 85 -12.80 18.26 0.48
CA GLU A 85 -11.91 17.18 0.03
C GLU A 85 -10.85 17.68 -0.96
N THR A 86 -11.14 18.73 -1.74
CA THR A 86 -10.14 19.35 -2.63
C THR A 86 -9.04 20.04 -1.82
N LEU A 87 -9.41 20.79 -0.78
CA LEU A 87 -8.44 21.43 0.14
C LEU A 87 -7.59 20.39 0.87
N PHE A 88 -8.20 19.29 1.34
CA PHE A 88 -7.47 18.19 1.97
C PHE A 88 -6.32 17.69 1.09
N TYR A 89 -6.61 17.33 -0.16
CA TYR A 89 -5.57 16.84 -1.07
C TYR A 89 -4.59 17.93 -1.49
N ARG A 90 -5.01 19.19 -1.59
CA ARG A 90 -4.09 20.30 -1.87
C ARG A 90 -3.09 20.50 -0.73
N LEU A 91 -3.55 20.38 0.52
CA LEU A 91 -2.71 20.46 1.70
C LEU A 91 -1.69 19.30 1.74
N LEU A 92 -2.14 18.07 1.43
CA LEU A 92 -1.25 16.91 1.33
C LEU A 92 -0.21 17.09 0.21
N ASP A 93 -0.60 17.60 -0.96
CA ASP A 93 0.31 17.86 -2.09
C ASP A 93 1.44 18.83 -1.72
N SER A 94 1.20 19.77 -0.80
CA SER A 94 2.21 20.71 -0.31
C SER A 94 3.09 20.18 0.83
N HIS A 95 2.64 19.14 1.55
CA HIS A 95 3.29 18.65 2.78
C HIS A 95 3.30 17.12 2.88
N LEU A 96 3.47 16.42 1.75
CA LEU A 96 3.22 14.98 1.65
C LEU A 96 4.11 14.17 2.60
N SER A 97 5.43 14.44 2.60
CA SER A 97 6.38 13.81 3.52
C SER A 97 5.96 13.89 4.99
N GLU A 98 5.42 15.04 5.41
CA GLU A 98 5.02 15.28 6.80
C GLU A 98 3.67 14.64 7.14
N MET A 99 2.71 14.69 6.20
CA MET A 99 1.33 14.30 6.48
C MET A 99 1.02 12.84 6.11
N MET A 100 1.81 12.21 5.24
CA MET A 100 1.62 10.80 4.87
C MET A 100 1.63 9.87 6.10
N PRO A 101 2.56 10.01 7.07
CA PRO A 101 2.56 9.18 8.27
C PRO A 101 1.35 9.40 9.19
N ILE A 102 0.68 10.57 9.06
CA ILE A 102 -0.50 10.94 9.85
C ILE A 102 -1.79 10.37 9.26
N ILE A 103 -1.94 10.42 7.93
CA ILE A 103 -3.15 9.90 7.25
C ILE A 103 -3.10 8.39 7.00
N TYR A 104 -1.91 7.78 7.14
CA TYR A 104 -1.68 6.35 6.98
C TYR A 104 -0.76 5.83 8.09
N THR A 105 0.10 4.85 7.81
CA THR A 105 0.98 4.26 8.82
C THR A 105 2.06 5.25 9.27
N PRO A 106 2.32 5.37 10.58
CA PRO A 106 1.79 4.52 11.66
C PRO A 106 0.48 5.02 12.32
N THR A 107 0.13 6.31 12.21
CA THR A 107 -0.96 6.93 13.00
C THR A 107 -2.34 6.34 12.72
N VAL A 108 -2.61 5.89 11.49
CA VAL A 108 -3.89 5.26 11.12
C VAL A 108 -4.16 4.00 11.95
N GLY A 109 -3.13 3.31 12.44
CA GLY A 109 -3.30 2.14 13.29
C GLY A 109 -4.02 2.50 14.61
N GLU A 110 -3.52 3.51 15.31
CA GLU A 110 -4.14 4.01 16.53
C GLU A 110 -5.55 4.58 16.26
N ALA A 111 -5.72 5.27 15.12
CA ALA A 111 -7.04 5.73 14.69
C ALA A 111 -8.03 4.57 14.43
N CYS A 112 -7.56 3.40 13.99
CA CYS A 112 -8.39 2.21 13.83
C CYS A 112 -8.79 1.60 15.18
N GLU A 113 -7.87 1.54 16.16
CA GLU A 113 -8.19 1.07 17.51
C GLU A 113 -9.24 1.95 18.21
N HIS A 114 -9.17 3.26 17.97
CA HIS A 114 -10.08 4.25 18.53
C HIS A 114 -11.20 4.67 17.57
N PHE A 115 -11.43 3.91 16.49
CA PHE A 115 -12.33 4.32 15.42
C PHE A 115 -13.75 4.68 15.91
N SER A 116 -14.30 3.87 16.82
CA SER A 116 -15.62 4.13 17.40
C SER A 116 -15.66 5.39 18.26
N ASP A 117 -14.55 5.72 18.95
CA ASP A 117 -14.44 6.90 19.81
C ASP A 117 -14.33 8.19 18.98
N ILE A 118 -13.59 8.13 17.86
CA ILE A 118 -13.30 9.28 17.00
C ILE A 118 -14.30 9.45 15.84
N TYR A 119 -15.28 8.55 15.71
CA TYR A 119 -16.26 8.59 14.63
C TYR A 119 -17.08 9.90 14.65
N ARG A 120 -17.16 10.58 13.51
CA ARG A 120 -17.88 11.87 13.38
C ARG A 120 -18.81 11.93 12.18
N ARG A 121 -18.37 11.45 11.01
CA ARG A 121 -19.11 11.48 9.75
C ARG A 121 -18.93 10.16 9.02
N ALA A 122 -19.97 9.73 8.31
CA ALA A 122 -19.90 8.53 7.50
C ALA A 122 -18.98 8.75 6.28
N ARG A 123 -18.04 7.84 6.05
CA ARG A 123 -17.23 7.75 4.83
C ARG A 123 -17.07 6.29 4.43
N GLY A 124 -17.41 5.97 3.18
CA GLY A 124 -17.42 4.59 2.71
C GLY A 124 -18.72 3.86 3.03
N LEU A 125 -18.70 2.55 2.82
CA LEU A 125 -19.83 1.66 3.11
C LEU A 125 -19.48 0.64 4.19
N PHE A 126 -20.39 0.46 5.13
CA PHE A 126 -20.33 -0.55 6.18
C PHE A 126 -21.33 -1.65 5.81
N ILE A 127 -20.82 -2.79 5.34
CA ILE A 127 -21.64 -3.90 4.88
C ILE A 127 -21.59 -4.98 5.95
N SER A 128 -22.62 -5.03 6.79
CA SER A 128 -22.68 -5.94 7.93
C SER A 128 -23.43 -7.21 7.57
N TYR A 129 -22.93 -8.37 8.01
CA TYR A 129 -23.49 -9.69 7.70
C TYR A 129 -25.00 -9.86 8.02
N PRO A 130 -25.53 -9.32 9.14
CA PRO A 130 -26.98 -9.35 9.40
C PRO A 130 -27.84 -8.68 8.33
N ASN A 131 -27.25 -7.80 7.51
CA ASN A 131 -27.92 -7.06 6.44
C ASN A 131 -27.54 -7.57 5.03
N ARG A 132 -26.94 -8.77 4.90
CA ARG A 132 -26.45 -9.31 3.62
C ARG A 132 -27.48 -9.36 2.49
N ASP A 133 -28.75 -9.59 2.82
CA ASP A 133 -29.85 -9.60 1.84
C ASP A 133 -30.11 -8.22 1.19
N ARG A 134 -29.44 -7.16 1.67
CA ARG A 134 -29.57 -5.76 1.21
C ARG A 134 -28.28 -5.21 0.61
N ILE A 135 -27.32 -6.05 0.23
CA ILE A 135 -26.03 -5.57 -0.31
C ILE A 135 -26.23 -4.69 -1.53
N ASP A 136 -27.08 -5.08 -2.49
CA ASP A 136 -27.34 -4.25 -3.68
C ASP A 136 -27.86 -2.86 -3.27
N ASP A 137 -28.81 -2.76 -2.33
CA ASP A 137 -29.32 -1.48 -1.83
C ASP A 137 -28.23 -0.65 -1.13
N MET A 138 -27.38 -1.29 -0.33
CA MET A 138 -26.25 -0.63 0.34
C MET A 138 -25.25 -0.04 -0.68
N LEU A 139 -24.99 -0.75 -1.78
CA LEU A 139 -24.14 -0.25 -2.87
C LEU A 139 -24.81 0.90 -3.66
N GLN A 140 -26.13 0.90 -3.82
CA GLN A 140 -26.87 2.01 -4.45
C GLN A 140 -26.79 3.30 -3.63
N ASN A 141 -26.66 3.20 -2.30
CA ASN A 141 -26.53 4.35 -1.41
C ASN A 141 -25.16 5.06 -1.50
N ALA A 142 -24.19 4.50 -2.22
CA ALA A 142 -22.91 5.16 -2.45
C ALA A 142 -23.13 6.54 -3.11
N THR A 143 -22.62 7.59 -2.48
CA THR A 143 -22.76 8.97 -2.97
C THR A 143 -22.07 9.18 -4.32
N LYS A 144 -21.10 8.33 -4.66
CA LYS A 144 -20.33 8.35 -5.90
C LYS A 144 -20.91 7.32 -6.87
N GLN A 145 -21.37 7.78 -8.04
CA GLN A 145 -22.01 6.92 -9.03
C GLN A 145 -20.99 6.11 -9.87
N ASN A 146 -19.84 6.71 -10.19
CA ASN A 146 -18.84 6.13 -11.10
C ASN A 146 -17.60 5.65 -10.32
N VAL A 147 -17.76 4.63 -9.48
CA VAL A 147 -16.65 4.06 -8.71
C VAL A 147 -15.74 3.25 -9.64
N LYS A 148 -14.44 3.53 -9.59
CA LYS A 148 -13.38 2.83 -10.35
C LYS A 148 -12.40 2.06 -9.46
N VAL A 149 -12.25 2.46 -8.20
CA VAL A 149 -11.36 1.78 -7.24
C VAL A 149 -12.10 1.57 -5.92
N ILE A 150 -12.15 0.31 -5.47
CA ILE A 150 -12.62 -0.08 -4.16
C ILE A 150 -11.42 -0.60 -3.38
N VAL A 151 -11.26 -0.16 -2.13
CA VAL A 151 -10.45 -0.86 -1.14
C VAL A 151 -11.41 -1.46 -0.13
N VAL A 152 -11.30 -2.75 0.10
CA VAL A 152 -12.16 -3.50 1.02
C VAL A 152 -11.33 -4.21 2.08
N THR A 153 -11.83 -4.24 3.31
CA THR A 153 -11.27 -5.00 4.43
C THR A 153 -12.40 -5.65 5.25
N ASP A 154 -12.10 -6.72 5.98
CA ASP A 154 -12.94 -7.23 7.07
C ASP A 154 -12.39 -6.88 8.47
N GLY A 155 -11.27 -6.15 8.51
CA GLY A 155 -10.60 -5.67 9.72
C GLY A 155 -10.05 -6.75 10.65
N GLU A 156 -9.88 -7.99 10.17
CA GLU A 156 -9.38 -9.10 11.01
C GLU A 156 -7.89 -9.00 11.33
N ARG A 157 -7.11 -8.39 10.42
CA ARG A 157 -5.64 -8.36 10.54
C ARG A 157 -5.10 -6.98 10.20
N ILE A 158 -5.55 -5.95 10.91
CA ILE A 158 -4.95 -4.62 10.82
C ILE A 158 -3.48 -4.71 11.20
N LEU A 159 -2.59 -4.22 10.32
CA LEU A 159 -1.15 -4.43 10.42
C LEU A 159 -0.59 -4.07 11.81
N GLY A 160 -0.08 -5.07 12.52
CA GLY A 160 0.51 -4.91 13.86
C GLY A 160 -0.48 -4.83 15.03
N LEU A 161 -1.80 -4.75 14.75
CA LEU A 161 -2.86 -4.52 15.74
C LEU A 161 -3.90 -5.66 15.79
N GLY A 162 -3.94 -6.52 14.77
CA GLY A 162 -4.85 -7.66 14.72
C GLY A 162 -6.30 -7.25 14.45
N ASP A 163 -7.24 -7.95 15.09
CA ASP A 163 -8.66 -7.79 14.83
C ASP A 163 -9.22 -6.50 15.45
N GLN A 164 -9.64 -5.55 14.62
CA GLN A 164 -10.30 -4.32 15.03
C GLN A 164 -11.76 -4.25 14.56
N GLY A 165 -12.27 -5.31 13.92
CA GLY A 165 -13.59 -5.36 13.30
C GLY A 165 -13.85 -4.13 12.43
N ILE A 166 -14.96 -3.42 12.66
CA ILE A 166 -15.28 -2.20 11.91
C ILE A 166 -14.25 -1.07 12.03
N GLY A 167 -13.38 -1.08 13.05
CA GLY A 167 -12.30 -0.10 13.19
C GLY A 167 -11.33 -0.14 12.01
N GLY A 168 -11.27 -1.29 11.33
CA GLY A 168 -10.53 -1.46 10.09
C GLY A 168 -10.96 -0.53 8.95
N MET A 169 -12.13 0.11 9.00
CA MET A 169 -12.55 1.12 8.01
C MET A 169 -11.53 2.25 7.84
N GLY A 170 -10.74 2.58 8.88
CA GLY A 170 -9.66 3.56 8.77
C GLY A 170 -8.63 3.22 7.68
N ILE A 171 -8.40 1.93 7.41
CA ILE A 171 -7.41 1.47 6.44
C ILE A 171 -7.85 1.70 4.99
N PRO A 172 -9.02 1.22 4.50
CA PRO A 172 -9.50 1.57 3.17
C PRO A 172 -9.56 3.08 2.92
N ILE A 173 -9.96 3.85 3.93
CA ILE A 173 -10.00 5.31 3.86
C ILE A 173 -8.60 5.90 3.65
N GLY A 174 -7.61 5.45 4.43
CA GLY A 174 -6.22 5.90 4.32
C GLY A 174 -5.61 5.50 2.97
N LYS A 175 -5.76 4.24 2.56
CA LYS A 175 -5.29 3.73 1.25
C LYS A 175 -5.85 4.53 0.09
N LEU A 176 -7.15 4.81 0.08
CA LEU A 176 -7.77 5.58 -0.99
C LEU A 176 -7.33 7.04 -0.99
N SER A 177 -6.97 7.60 0.17
CA SER A 177 -6.32 8.91 0.22
C SER A 177 -4.94 8.88 -0.47
N LEU A 178 -4.18 7.78 -0.31
CA LEU A 178 -2.89 7.60 -0.99
C LEU A 178 -3.03 7.29 -2.49
N TYR A 179 -4.07 6.58 -2.91
CA TYR A 179 -4.40 6.44 -4.33
C TYR A 179 -4.59 7.79 -5.02
N THR A 180 -5.20 8.75 -4.33
CA THR A 180 -5.35 10.11 -4.83
C THR A 180 -4.06 10.93 -4.70
N ALA A 181 -3.47 11.00 -3.52
CA ALA A 181 -2.32 11.87 -3.26
C ALA A 181 -1.05 11.43 -4.00
N CYS A 182 -0.83 10.12 -4.13
CA CYS A 182 0.34 9.54 -4.79
C CYS A 182 0.05 9.14 -6.25
N GLY A 183 -1.11 8.53 -6.51
CA GLY A 183 -1.47 7.99 -7.83
C GLY A 183 -2.29 8.92 -8.71
N GLY A 184 -2.71 10.09 -8.19
CA GLY A 184 -3.57 11.01 -8.92
C GLY A 184 -4.96 10.45 -9.24
N ILE A 185 -5.40 9.35 -8.63
CA ILE A 185 -6.75 8.82 -8.89
C ILE A 185 -7.78 9.76 -8.26
N SER A 186 -8.73 10.25 -9.06
CA SER A 186 -9.73 11.18 -8.54
C SER A 186 -10.50 10.59 -7.35
N PRO A 187 -10.65 11.33 -6.23
CA PRO A 187 -11.42 10.86 -5.09
C PRO A 187 -12.89 10.68 -5.42
N ALA A 188 -13.41 11.27 -6.51
CA ALA A 188 -14.76 11.02 -6.99
C ALA A 188 -14.98 9.57 -7.49
N TYR A 189 -13.92 8.81 -7.72
CA TYR A 189 -13.94 7.45 -8.26
C TYR A 189 -13.53 6.38 -7.25
N THR A 190 -13.35 6.74 -5.98
CA THR A 190 -12.87 5.81 -4.94
C THR A 190 -13.96 5.50 -3.92
N LEU A 191 -14.03 4.26 -3.45
CA LEU A 191 -15.01 3.82 -2.44
C LEU A 191 -14.36 2.91 -1.38
N PRO A 192 -14.23 3.38 -0.13
CA PRO A 192 -13.81 2.53 0.98
C PRO A 192 -14.96 1.64 1.45
N VAL A 193 -14.68 0.37 1.72
CA VAL A 193 -15.67 -0.61 2.19
C VAL A 193 -15.12 -1.41 3.36
N VAL A 194 -15.95 -1.64 4.38
CA VAL A 194 -15.69 -2.64 5.41
C VAL A 194 -16.78 -3.71 5.39
N LEU A 195 -16.36 -4.98 5.43
CA LEU A 195 -17.21 -6.15 5.58
C LEU A 195 -17.29 -6.51 7.07
N ASP A 196 -18.37 -6.11 7.73
CA ASP A 196 -18.57 -6.35 9.16
C ASP A 196 -19.18 -7.73 9.39
N VAL A 197 -18.30 -8.71 9.59
CA VAL A 197 -18.62 -10.12 9.85
C VAL A 197 -18.59 -10.46 11.35
N GLY A 198 -18.52 -9.44 12.22
CA GLY A 198 -18.22 -9.56 13.63
C GLY A 198 -16.74 -9.32 13.95
N THR A 199 -16.36 -9.50 15.21
CA THR A 199 -14.98 -9.39 15.69
C THR A 199 -14.71 -10.41 16.80
N ASN A 200 -13.53 -11.01 16.78
CA ASN A 200 -13.05 -11.90 17.84
C ASN A 200 -12.24 -11.13 18.91
N ASN A 201 -12.15 -9.80 18.80
CA ASN A 201 -11.47 -8.98 19.78
C ASN A 201 -12.36 -8.76 21.03
N PRO A 202 -12.01 -9.33 22.20
CA PRO A 202 -12.82 -9.22 23.40
C PRO A 202 -12.90 -7.79 23.94
N GLN A 203 -11.90 -6.93 23.68
CA GLN A 203 -11.96 -5.53 24.10
C GLN A 203 -13.08 -4.81 23.35
N ARG A 204 -13.23 -5.07 22.04
CA ARG A 204 -14.29 -4.48 21.21
C ARG A 204 -15.67 -5.06 21.53
N LEU A 205 -15.77 -6.37 21.76
CA LEU A 205 -17.04 -7.00 22.14
C LEU A 205 -17.58 -6.47 23.48
N ASN A 206 -16.69 -6.16 24.43
CA ASN A 206 -17.07 -5.64 25.75
C ASN A 206 -17.21 -4.12 25.80
N ASP A 207 -16.85 -3.41 24.73
CA ASP A 207 -16.92 -1.96 24.67
C ASP A 207 -18.36 -1.48 24.33
N PRO A 208 -19.03 -0.76 25.23
CA PRO A 208 -20.39 -0.23 25.00
C PRO A 208 -20.44 0.84 23.91
N LEU A 209 -19.30 1.42 23.50
CA LEU A 209 -19.21 2.38 22.41
C LEU A 209 -18.85 1.74 21.07
N TYR A 210 -18.46 0.47 21.04
CA TYR A 210 -18.16 -0.23 19.79
C TYR A 210 -19.35 -0.16 18.82
N MET A 211 -19.11 0.40 17.63
CA MET A 211 -20.17 0.63 16.64
C MET A 211 -20.41 -0.55 15.70
N GLY A 212 -19.60 -1.61 15.75
CA GLY A 212 -19.71 -2.77 14.88
C GLY A 212 -20.69 -3.82 15.38
N TRP A 213 -20.90 -4.87 14.58
CA TRP A 213 -21.72 -6.00 14.99
C TRP A 213 -21.07 -6.74 16.16
N ARG A 214 -21.69 -6.64 17.34
CA ARG A 214 -21.25 -7.31 18.57
C ARG A 214 -21.52 -8.81 18.52
N HIS A 215 -20.72 -9.50 17.72
CA HIS A 215 -20.76 -10.93 17.50
C HIS A 215 -19.34 -11.42 17.19
N PRO A 216 -18.94 -12.62 17.64
CA PRO A 216 -17.72 -13.26 17.15
C PRO A 216 -17.71 -13.35 15.62
N ARG A 217 -16.55 -13.47 14.98
CA ARG A 217 -16.55 -13.56 13.50
C ARG A 217 -17.31 -14.79 13.02
N ILE A 218 -18.16 -14.63 12.02
CA ILE A 218 -18.63 -15.77 11.22
C ILE A 218 -17.44 -16.39 10.48
N SER A 219 -17.53 -17.67 10.11
CA SER A 219 -16.41 -18.39 9.49
C SER A 219 -16.90 -19.46 8.51
N GLY A 220 -15.97 -20.11 7.81
CA GLY A 220 -16.28 -21.21 6.90
C GLY A 220 -17.19 -20.80 5.75
N GLU A 221 -18.16 -21.66 5.42
CA GLU A 221 -19.05 -21.46 4.27
C GLU A 221 -19.90 -20.19 4.38
N GLU A 222 -20.35 -19.80 5.58
CA GLU A 222 -21.15 -18.58 5.78
C GLU A 222 -20.35 -17.32 5.42
N TYR A 223 -19.08 -17.27 5.83
CA TYR A 223 -18.18 -16.17 5.48
C TYR A 223 -17.93 -16.13 3.98
N HIS A 224 -17.61 -17.27 3.37
CA HIS A 224 -17.36 -17.33 1.93
C HIS A 224 -18.58 -16.96 1.09
N ALA A 225 -19.78 -17.39 1.50
CA ALA A 225 -21.04 -17.03 0.85
C ALA A 225 -21.31 -15.52 0.95
N PHE A 226 -21.06 -14.92 2.10
CA PHE A 226 -21.23 -13.48 2.28
C PHE A 226 -20.27 -12.66 1.42
N VAL A 227 -18.99 -13.03 1.36
CA VAL A 227 -18.02 -12.35 0.49
C VAL A 227 -18.38 -12.55 -0.98
N GLU A 228 -18.85 -13.73 -1.37
CA GLU A 228 -19.36 -13.99 -2.72
C GLU A 228 -20.54 -13.07 -3.08
N GLU A 229 -21.54 -12.95 -2.20
CA GLU A 229 -22.68 -12.04 -2.39
C GLU A 229 -22.21 -10.59 -2.61
N PHE A 230 -21.22 -10.14 -1.82
CA PHE A 230 -20.60 -8.83 -1.98
C PHE A 230 -19.91 -8.66 -3.34
N ILE A 231 -19.03 -9.61 -3.72
CA ILE A 231 -18.29 -9.54 -5.00
C ILE A 231 -19.26 -9.53 -6.18
N GLN A 232 -20.31 -10.35 -6.16
CA GLN A 232 -21.31 -10.37 -7.23
C GLN A 232 -22.10 -9.06 -7.29
N ALA A 233 -22.46 -8.47 -6.16
CA ALA A 233 -23.12 -7.17 -6.12
C ALA A 233 -22.23 -6.04 -6.67
N VAL A 234 -20.94 -6.05 -6.33
CA VAL A 234 -19.96 -5.12 -6.88
C VAL A 234 -19.84 -5.29 -8.40
N LYS A 235 -19.74 -6.52 -8.91
CA LYS A 235 -19.68 -6.81 -10.36
C LYS A 235 -20.92 -6.31 -11.10
N ARG A 236 -22.12 -6.46 -10.50
CA ARG A 236 -23.37 -5.93 -11.07
C ARG A 236 -23.36 -4.41 -11.16
N ARG A 237 -22.89 -3.73 -10.11
CA ARG A 237 -22.94 -2.26 -10.01
C ARG A 237 -21.82 -1.56 -10.77
N TRP A 238 -20.58 -2.06 -10.65
CA TRP A 238 -19.37 -1.49 -11.23
C TRP A 238 -18.49 -2.60 -11.84
N PRO A 239 -18.84 -3.12 -13.04
CA PRO A 239 -18.16 -4.28 -13.64
C PRO A 239 -16.68 -4.08 -13.96
N ASN A 240 -16.24 -2.83 -14.13
CA ASN A 240 -14.85 -2.48 -14.48
C ASN A 240 -14.07 -1.92 -13.28
N VAL A 241 -14.54 -2.14 -12.05
CA VAL A 241 -13.88 -1.65 -10.85
C VAL A 241 -12.59 -2.43 -10.58
N LEU A 242 -11.55 -1.71 -10.16
CA LEU A 242 -10.40 -2.31 -9.50
C LEU A 242 -10.75 -2.52 -8.01
N LEU A 243 -10.75 -3.76 -7.57
CA LEU A 243 -11.00 -4.12 -6.17
C LEU A 243 -9.70 -4.56 -5.48
N GLN A 244 -9.27 -3.80 -4.47
CA GLN A 244 -8.13 -4.15 -3.63
C GLN A 244 -8.61 -4.74 -2.31
N PHE A 245 -8.15 -5.96 -2.01
CA PHE A 245 -8.29 -6.56 -0.68
C PHE A 245 -7.17 -6.07 0.23
N GLU A 246 -7.52 -5.71 1.47
CA GLU A 246 -6.58 -5.17 2.46
C GLU A 246 -6.86 -5.73 3.86
N ASP A 247 -5.80 -6.06 4.60
CA ASP A 247 -5.83 -6.42 6.02
C ASP A 247 -6.77 -7.58 6.38
N PHE A 248 -6.94 -8.52 5.44
CA PHE A 248 -7.60 -9.80 5.68
C PHE A 248 -6.66 -10.76 6.41
N ALA A 249 -7.20 -11.59 7.31
CA ALA A 249 -6.42 -12.65 7.93
C ALA A 249 -5.88 -13.64 6.90
N GLN A 250 -4.71 -14.23 7.17
CA GLN A 250 -3.96 -15.04 6.20
C GLN A 250 -4.75 -16.25 5.67
N ASN A 251 -5.57 -16.87 6.53
CA ASN A 251 -6.49 -17.95 6.19
C ASN A 251 -7.56 -17.53 5.18
N ASN A 252 -7.89 -16.23 5.07
CA ASN A 252 -8.88 -15.68 4.15
C ASN A 252 -8.22 -15.00 2.94
N ALA A 253 -7.18 -14.19 3.14
CA ALA A 253 -6.58 -13.33 2.12
C ALA A 253 -6.14 -14.08 0.86
N THR A 254 -5.40 -15.19 1.02
CA THR A 254 -4.90 -15.97 -0.13
C THR A 254 -6.02 -16.76 -0.84
N PRO A 255 -6.91 -17.48 -0.14
CA PRO A 255 -8.06 -18.13 -0.79
C PRO A 255 -8.97 -17.14 -1.54
N LEU A 256 -9.25 -15.97 -0.96
CA LEU A 256 -10.07 -14.94 -1.61
C LEU A 256 -9.39 -14.41 -2.89
N LEU A 257 -8.10 -14.09 -2.82
CA LEU A 257 -7.34 -13.65 -3.99
C LEU A 257 -7.37 -14.72 -5.10
N ASN A 258 -7.08 -15.97 -4.77
CA ASN A 258 -7.05 -17.05 -5.75
C ASN A 258 -8.41 -17.34 -6.37
N ARG A 259 -9.50 -17.18 -5.61
CA ARG A 259 -10.87 -17.35 -6.10
C ARG A 259 -11.25 -16.24 -7.09
N TYR A 260 -10.97 -14.99 -6.75
CA TYR A 260 -11.54 -13.84 -7.47
C TYR A 260 -10.63 -13.20 -8.51
N ARG A 261 -9.32 -13.47 -8.50
CA ARG A 261 -8.34 -12.86 -9.43
C ARG A 261 -8.68 -13.03 -10.92
N ASP A 262 -9.43 -14.06 -11.28
CA ASP A 262 -9.87 -14.34 -12.65
C ASP A 262 -11.35 -13.98 -12.90
N GLU A 263 -12.06 -13.51 -11.88
CA GLU A 263 -13.49 -13.18 -11.94
C GLU A 263 -13.81 -11.68 -11.87
N ILE A 264 -12.92 -10.90 -11.27
CA ILE A 264 -12.98 -9.44 -11.16
C ILE A 264 -11.55 -8.88 -11.20
N CYS A 265 -11.39 -7.64 -11.67
CA CYS A 265 -10.11 -6.96 -11.62
C CYS A 265 -9.72 -6.68 -10.16
N CYS A 266 -9.01 -7.61 -9.53
CA CYS A 266 -8.61 -7.48 -8.13
C CYS A 266 -7.15 -7.87 -7.87
N PHE A 267 -6.64 -7.36 -6.76
CA PHE A 267 -5.37 -7.78 -6.17
C PHE A 267 -5.44 -7.60 -4.65
N ASN A 268 -4.47 -8.16 -3.93
CA ASN A 268 -4.32 -7.96 -2.48
C ASN A 268 -2.99 -7.26 -2.21
N ASP A 269 -3.02 -6.11 -1.53
CA ASP A 269 -1.80 -5.32 -1.34
C ASP A 269 -0.82 -5.96 -0.34
N ASP A 270 -1.31 -6.62 0.70
CA ASP A 270 -0.48 -7.32 1.70
C ASP A 270 0.31 -8.49 1.12
N ILE A 271 -0.22 -9.12 0.06
CA ILE A 271 0.40 -10.25 -0.63
C ILE A 271 1.20 -9.73 -1.83
N GLN A 272 0.51 -9.09 -2.77
CA GLN A 272 1.06 -8.74 -4.07
C GLN A 272 1.78 -7.39 -4.04
N GLY A 273 1.24 -6.39 -3.34
CA GLY A 273 1.85 -5.06 -3.20
C GLY A 273 3.14 -5.09 -2.40
N THR A 274 3.14 -5.78 -1.25
CA THR A 274 4.35 -5.97 -0.43
C THR A 274 5.42 -6.74 -1.19
N ALA A 275 5.06 -7.82 -1.90
CA ALA A 275 6.02 -8.55 -2.71
C ALA A 275 6.58 -7.67 -3.85
N ALA A 276 5.75 -6.85 -4.48
CA ALA A 276 6.17 -5.96 -5.56
C ALA A 276 7.10 -4.84 -5.10
N VAL A 277 6.83 -4.18 -3.95
CA VAL A 277 7.73 -3.13 -3.43
C VAL A 277 9.05 -3.72 -2.96
N THR A 278 9.02 -4.86 -2.25
CA THR A 278 10.25 -5.52 -1.80
C THR A 278 11.10 -5.95 -3.00
N LEU A 279 10.49 -6.54 -4.03
CA LEU A 279 11.22 -6.91 -5.24
C LEU A 279 11.81 -5.69 -5.94
N GLY A 280 11.07 -4.58 -6.07
CA GLY A 280 11.58 -3.34 -6.67
C GLY A 280 12.79 -2.78 -5.91
N SER A 281 12.72 -2.74 -4.58
CA SER A 281 13.84 -2.37 -3.72
C SER A 281 15.04 -3.29 -3.87
N LEU A 282 14.81 -4.61 -4.02
CA LEU A 282 15.89 -5.58 -4.20
C LEU A 282 16.56 -5.45 -5.56
N ILE A 283 15.80 -5.24 -6.64
CA ILE A 283 16.36 -5.00 -7.97
C ILE A 283 17.23 -3.73 -7.94
N ALA A 284 16.73 -2.66 -7.33
CA ALA A 284 17.51 -1.43 -7.13
C ALA A 284 18.79 -1.67 -6.32
N ALA A 285 18.68 -2.40 -5.21
CA ALA A 285 19.80 -2.69 -4.32
C ALA A 285 20.86 -3.58 -4.98
N SER A 286 20.45 -4.61 -5.72
CA SER A 286 21.37 -5.47 -6.48
C SER A 286 22.13 -4.69 -7.55
N ARG A 287 21.43 -3.82 -8.30
CA ARG A 287 22.06 -2.94 -9.29
C ARG A 287 23.04 -1.97 -8.63
N ALA A 288 22.65 -1.34 -7.53
CA ALA A 288 23.54 -0.49 -6.74
C ALA A 288 24.76 -1.26 -6.24
N ALA A 289 24.61 -2.52 -5.84
CA ALA A 289 25.71 -3.41 -5.47
C ALA A 289 26.56 -3.89 -6.67
N GLY A 290 26.25 -3.49 -7.90
CA GLY A 290 27.01 -3.84 -9.11
C GLY A 290 26.68 -5.21 -9.69
N SER A 291 25.48 -5.73 -9.43
CA SER A 291 25.07 -7.11 -9.76
C SER A 291 23.60 -7.19 -10.20
N GLN A 292 23.16 -8.36 -10.69
CA GLN A 292 21.75 -8.63 -10.97
C GLN A 292 21.15 -9.54 -9.88
N LEU A 293 19.82 -9.65 -9.84
CA LEU A 293 19.16 -10.47 -8.82
C LEU A 293 19.47 -11.96 -9.02
N ARG A 294 19.62 -12.42 -10.26
CA ARG A 294 20.08 -13.79 -10.59
C ARG A 294 21.45 -14.16 -10.03
N ASP A 295 22.30 -13.18 -9.73
CA ASP A 295 23.64 -13.40 -9.21
C ASP A 295 23.64 -13.56 -7.69
N GLN A 296 22.53 -13.20 -7.03
CA GLN A 296 22.42 -13.16 -5.58
C GLN A 296 22.14 -14.53 -4.96
N THR A 297 22.49 -14.63 -3.67
CA THR A 297 22.00 -15.67 -2.75
C THR A 297 21.18 -14.99 -1.67
N VAL A 298 19.93 -15.41 -1.51
CA VAL A 298 18.92 -14.73 -0.71
C VAL A 298 18.55 -15.58 0.49
N THR A 299 18.66 -15.01 1.68
CA THR A 299 18.22 -15.64 2.93
C THR A 299 17.10 -14.83 3.56
N PHE A 300 16.04 -15.52 3.97
CA PHE A 300 14.92 -14.97 4.72
C PHE A 300 14.96 -15.43 6.17
N LEU A 301 14.58 -14.52 7.05
CA LEU A 301 14.14 -14.81 8.40
C LEU A 301 12.64 -14.55 8.51
N GLY A 302 11.87 -15.62 8.60
CA GLY A 302 10.41 -15.64 8.56
C GLY A 302 9.90 -16.32 7.28
N ALA A 303 9.28 -17.49 7.43
CA ALA A 303 8.66 -18.24 6.33
C ALA A 303 7.13 -18.26 6.41
N GLY A 304 6.54 -17.13 6.82
CA GLY A 304 5.09 -16.88 6.74
C GLY A 304 4.64 -16.49 5.33
N SER A 305 3.37 -16.10 5.16
CA SER A 305 2.83 -15.70 3.84
C SER A 305 3.64 -14.59 3.17
N ALA A 306 4.02 -13.55 3.92
CA ALA A 306 4.79 -12.44 3.38
C ALA A 306 6.16 -12.91 2.86
N GLY A 307 6.93 -13.62 3.68
CA GLY A 307 8.24 -14.14 3.29
C GLY A 307 8.18 -15.08 2.09
N CYS A 308 7.25 -16.04 2.09
CA CYS A 308 7.08 -16.96 0.98
C CYS A 308 6.58 -16.26 -0.30
N GLY A 309 5.70 -15.27 -0.18
CA GLY A 309 5.22 -14.47 -1.30
C GLY A 309 6.34 -13.66 -1.96
N ILE A 310 7.18 -12.99 -1.16
CA ILE A 310 8.36 -12.27 -1.64
C ILE A 310 9.34 -13.25 -2.30
N ALA A 311 9.61 -14.40 -1.67
CA ALA A 311 10.53 -15.41 -2.20
C ALA A 311 10.11 -15.93 -3.59
N GLU A 312 8.83 -16.24 -3.80
CA GLU A 312 8.32 -16.66 -5.11
C GLU A 312 8.45 -15.55 -6.17
N GLN A 313 8.27 -14.28 -5.81
CA GLN A 313 8.51 -13.16 -6.73
C GLN A 313 10.00 -12.98 -7.07
N ILE A 314 10.90 -13.16 -6.11
CA ILE A 314 12.35 -13.18 -6.36
C ILE A 314 12.71 -14.30 -7.34
N ILE A 315 12.18 -15.50 -7.13
CA ILE A 315 12.41 -16.65 -8.02
C ILE A 315 11.88 -16.34 -9.43
N ALA A 316 10.69 -15.75 -9.54
CA ALA A 316 10.13 -15.33 -10.83
C ALA A 316 11.01 -14.30 -11.55
N GLN A 317 11.55 -13.32 -10.81
CA GLN A 317 12.49 -12.34 -11.37
C GLN A 317 13.81 -13.00 -11.80
N MET A 318 14.41 -13.86 -10.98
CA MET A 318 15.62 -14.60 -11.31
C MET A 318 15.45 -15.44 -12.59
N LYS A 319 14.29 -16.09 -12.75
CA LYS A 319 13.93 -16.82 -13.98
C LYS A 319 13.85 -15.89 -15.18
N SER A 320 13.26 -14.72 -15.01
CA SER A 320 13.18 -13.71 -16.07
C SER A 320 14.56 -13.15 -16.48
N GLU A 321 15.55 -13.23 -15.58
CA GLU A 321 16.95 -12.87 -15.84
C GLU A 321 17.78 -14.04 -16.41
N GLY A 322 17.16 -15.20 -16.65
CA GLY A 322 17.73 -16.31 -17.41
C GLY A 322 18.07 -17.56 -16.58
N LEU A 323 17.78 -17.61 -15.29
CA LEU A 323 17.94 -18.85 -14.51
C LEU A 323 16.81 -19.84 -14.81
N SER A 324 17.13 -21.13 -14.72
CA SER A 324 16.11 -22.16 -14.58
C SER A 324 15.40 -22.05 -13.22
N GLU A 325 14.26 -22.71 -13.09
CA GLU A 325 13.54 -22.73 -11.81
C GLU A 325 14.34 -23.40 -10.69
N ASP A 326 15.05 -24.49 -11.00
CA ASP A 326 15.88 -25.19 -10.02
C ASP A 326 17.05 -24.33 -9.56
N GLU A 327 17.73 -23.61 -10.48
CA GLU A 327 18.82 -22.69 -10.14
C GLU A 327 18.35 -21.51 -9.31
N ALA A 328 17.18 -20.93 -9.63
CA ALA A 328 16.62 -19.82 -8.87
C ALA A 328 16.20 -20.27 -7.46
N ARG A 329 15.53 -21.42 -7.32
CA ARG A 329 15.13 -21.96 -6.02
C ARG A 329 16.31 -22.37 -5.16
N ALA A 330 17.39 -22.89 -5.75
CA ALA A 330 18.62 -23.24 -5.02
C ALA A 330 19.33 -22.03 -4.38
N ARG A 331 19.00 -20.80 -4.79
CA ARG A 331 19.57 -19.56 -4.24
C ARG A 331 18.76 -18.94 -3.11
N VAL A 332 17.59 -19.50 -2.77
CA VAL A 332 16.67 -18.93 -1.77
C VAL A 332 16.56 -19.81 -0.54
N PHE A 333 16.94 -19.28 0.62
CA PHE A 333 16.96 -19.98 1.89
C PHE A 333 15.95 -19.38 2.86
N MET A 334 14.95 -20.16 3.27
CA MET A 334 13.90 -19.72 4.19
C MET A 334 14.17 -20.22 5.59
N VAL A 335 14.39 -19.35 6.57
CA VAL A 335 14.58 -19.75 7.99
C VAL A 335 13.36 -19.33 8.80
N ASP A 336 12.74 -20.27 9.52
CA ASP A 336 11.63 -20.01 10.43
C ASP A 336 11.98 -20.45 11.86
N ARG A 337 11.01 -20.41 12.78
CA ARG A 337 11.18 -20.74 14.20
C ARG A 337 11.84 -22.10 14.49
N PHE A 338 11.78 -23.04 13.55
CA PHE A 338 12.36 -24.39 13.66
C PHE A 338 13.68 -24.56 12.88
N GLY A 339 14.21 -23.48 12.30
CA GLY A 339 15.41 -23.49 11.46
C GLY A 339 15.11 -23.36 9.97
N LEU A 340 16.13 -23.62 9.14
CA LEU A 340 16.03 -23.63 7.68
C LEU A 340 14.96 -24.61 7.22
N LEU A 341 14.12 -24.17 6.28
CA LEU A 341 13.14 -25.01 5.64
C LEU A 341 13.83 -26.10 4.81
N THR A 342 13.70 -27.36 5.23
CA THR A 342 14.20 -28.53 4.51
C THR A 342 13.10 -29.53 4.20
N ASP A 343 13.34 -30.41 3.24
CA ASP A 343 12.47 -31.54 2.90
C ASP A 343 12.25 -32.54 4.05
N LYS A 344 13.02 -32.46 5.13
CA LYS A 344 12.88 -33.28 6.34
C LYS A 344 12.03 -32.64 7.44
N LEU A 345 11.69 -31.35 7.33
CA LEU A 345 10.88 -30.70 8.36
C LEU A 345 9.45 -31.26 8.38
N PRO A 346 8.92 -31.62 9.56
CA PRO A 346 7.52 -32.02 9.68
C PRO A 346 6.59 -30.80 9.58
N ASN A 347 5.34 -31.04 9.18
CA ASN A 347 4.25 -30.05 9.20
C ASN A 347 4.50 -28.78 8.37
N LEU A 348 5.22 -28.89 7.25
CA LEU A 348 5.32 -27.80 6.28
C LEU A 348 3.95 -27.44 5.72
N LEU A 349 3.67 -26.13 5.66
CA LEU A 349 2.50 -25.60 4.99
C LEU A 349 2.69 -25.67 3.47
N ASP A 350 1.60 -25.76 2.69
CA ASP A 350 1.66 -25.91 1.23
C ASP A 350 2.50 -24.83 0.53
N PHE A 351 2.45 -23.58 1.04
CA PHE A 351 3.23 -22.47 0.51
C PHE A 351 4.71 -22.49 0.95
N GLN A 352 5.05 -23.23 2.01
CA GLN A 352 6.43 -23.44 2.47
C GLN A 352 7.10 -24.59 1.72
N SER A 353 6.35 -25.64 1.39
CA SER A 353 6.88 -26.86 0.75
C SER A 353 7.61 -26.59 -0.58
N LYS A 354 7.24 -25.53 -1.31
CA LYS A 354 7.88 -25.14 -2.58
C LYS A 354 9.23 -24.42 -2.41
N LEU A 355 9.54 -23.99 -1.19
CA LEU A 355 10.70 -23.16 -0.85
C LEU A 355 11.69 -23.89 0.07
N VAL A 356 11.54 -25.21 0.20
CA VAL A 356 12.46 -26.04 0.99
C VAL A 356 13.78 -26.25 0.25
N GLN A 357 14.86 -26.33 1.00
CA GLN A 357 16.13 -26.85 0.52
C GLN A 357 16.17 -28.37 0.66
N LYS A 358 16.61 -29.06 -0.39
CA LYS A 358 16.80 -30.52 -0.34
C LYS A 358 17.95 -30.83 0.61
N SER A 359 17.73 -31.75 1.55
CA SER A 359 18.75 -32.13 2.53
C SER A 359 20.04 -32.62 1.87
N ASP A 360 19.96 -33.24 0.69
CA ASP A 360 21.11 -33.72 -0.07
C ASP A 360 22.04 -32.58 -0.53
N ASN A 361 21.50 -31.37 -0.73
CA ASN A 361 22.30 -30.20 -1.09
C ASN A 361 23.03 -29.57 0.12
N LEU A 362 22.73 -30.03 1.34
CA LEU A 362 23.21 -29.46 2.60
C LEU A 362 24.24 -30.35 3.30
N THR A 363 24.58 -31.52 2.76
CA THR A 363 25.42 -32.54 3.44
C THR A 363 26.84 -32.06 3.77
N GLY A 364 27.33 -31.02 3.11
CA GLY A 364 28.64 -30.41 3.36
C GLY A 364 28.60 -29.24 4.35
N TRP A 365 27.45 -28.91 4.93
CA TRP A 365 27.31 -27.78 5.83
C TRP A 365 27.81 -28.12 7.23
N GLU A 366 28.56 -27.20 7.83
CA GLU A 366 28.97 -27.29 9.22
C GLU A 366 27.82 -26.75 10.09
N THR A 367 27.05 -27.65 10.72
CA THR A 367 25.92 -27.30 11.59
C THR A 367 26.07 -27.95 12.96
N ALA A 368 25.66 -27.23 14.01
CA ALA A 368 25.72 -27.74 15.39
C ALA A 368 24.57 -28.70 15.74
N SER A 369 23.49 -28.68 14.95
CA SER A 369 22.31 -29.51 15.15
C SER A 369 21.55 -29.72 13.84
N ASP A 370 20.56 -30.62 13.85
CA ASP A 370 19.63 -30.82 12.73
C ASP A 370 18.74 -29.59 12.48
N ALA A 371 18.53 -28.74 13.49
CA ALA A 371 17.88 -27.45 13.34
C ALA A 371 18.91 -26.40 12.86
N ILE A 372 19.00 -26.25 11.54
CA ILE A 372 19.95 -25.32 10.90
C ILE A 372 19.52 -23.88 11.22
N SER A 373 20.34 -23.15 11.98
CA SER A 373 20.03 -21.78 12.40
C SER A 373 20.27 -20.77 11.27
N LEU A 374 19.78 -19.53 11.44
CA LEU A 374 20.07 -18.45 10.49
C LEU A 374 21.57 -18.19 10.37
N LEU A 375 22.32 -18.26 11.47
CA LEU A 375 23.78 -18.09 11.45
C LEU A 375 24.48 -19.22 10.70
N ASP A 376 24.00 -20.46 10.82
CA ASP A 376 24.51 -21.59 10.05
C ASP A 376 24.28 -21.37 8.54
N VAL A 377 23.10 -20.87 8.16
CA VAL A 377 22.82 -20.49 6.75
C VAL A 377 23.77 -19.40 6.29
N VAL A 378 24.01 -18.35 7.10
CA VAL A 378 24.93 -17.27 6.73
C VAL A 378 26.36 -17.78 6.51
N ARG A 379 26.86 -18.66 7.38
CA ARG A 379 28.21 -19.25 7.28
C ARG A 379 28.36 -20.15 6.05
N ASN A 380 27.36 -20.97 5.76
CA ASN A 380 27.45 -22.01 4.74
C ASN A 380 26.96 -21.54 3.35
N ALA A 381 25.79 -20.91 3.26
CA ALA A 381 25.23 -20.43 2.00
C ALA A 381 25.86 -19.10 1.53
N LYS A 382 26.47 -18.34 2.45
CA LYS A 382 27.10 -17.04 2.19
C LYS A 382 26.17 -16.08 1.42
N PRO A 383 24.99 -15.76 2.00
CA PRO A 383 24.02 -14.92 1.34
C PRO A 383 24.56 -13.50 1.11
N THR A 384 24.11 -12.90 0.01
CA THR A 384 24.37 -11.49 -0.33
C THR A 384 23.17 -10.61 0.01
N ILE A 385 21.98 -11.21 0.14
CA ILE A 385 20.74 -10.57 0.59
C ILE A 385 20.23 -11.26 1.85
N LEU A 386 19.87 -10.47 2.87
CA LEU A 386 19.21 -10.91 4.09
C LEU A 386 17.90 -10.13 4.30
N ILE A 387 16.76 -10.83 4.33
CA ILE A 387 15.42 -10.23 4.47
C ILE A 387 14.76 -10.70 5.76
N GLY A 388 14.27 -9.77 6.58
CA GLY A 388 13.60 -10.03 7.85
C GLY A 388 12.12 -9.71 7.75
N VAL A 389 11.26 -10.71 7.99
CA VAL A 389 9.79 -10.61 7.95
C VAL A 389 9.16 -11.45 9.07
N SER A 390 9.86 -11.56 10.20
CA SER A 390 9.53 -12.46 11.31
C SER A 390 8.64 -11.82 12.38
N GLY A 391 8.61 -10.50 12.45
CA GLY A 391 8.02 -9.73 13.54
C GLY A 391 8.77 -9.87 14.87
N GLN A 392 9.98 -10.45 14.88
CA GLN A 392 10.77 -10.69 16.08
C GLN A 392 11.98 -9.75 16.13
N PRO A 393 12.07 -8.88 17.15
CA PRO A 393 13.13 -7.90 17.24
C PRO A 393 14.47 -8.54 17.62
N GLY A 394 15.56 -7.98 17.09
CA GLY A 394 16.94 -8.30 17.50
C GLY A 394 17.50 -9.62 16.96
N LEU A 395 16.85 -10.25 15.98
CA LEU A 395 17.33 -11.50 15.39
C LEU A 395 18.44 -11.31 14.34
N PHE A 396 18.62 -10.10 13.82
CA PHE A 396 19.81 -9.75 13.04
C PHE A 396 20.89 -9.26 14.00
N THR A 397 21.66 -10.20 14.55
CA THR A 397 22.70 -9.88 15.54
C THR A 397 23.96 -9.31 14.90
N GLU A 398 24.80 -8.64 15.70
CA GLU A 398 26.11 -8.14 15.24
C GLU A 398 26.98 -9.27 14.66
N GLU A 399 27.04 -10.42 15.34
CA GLU A 399 27.81 -11.58 14.88
C GLU A 399 27.36 -12.00 13.48
N LEU A 400 26.05 -12.08 13.26
CA LEU A 400 25.46 -12.51 12.01
C LEU A 400 25.75 -11.53 10.88
N ILE A 401 25.54 -10.23 11.10
CA ILE A 401 25.77 -9.20 10.08
C ILE A 401 27.26 -9.08 9.74
N ARG A 402 28.15 -9.16 10.75
CA ARG A 402 29.59 -9.19 10.51
C ARG A 402 30.03 -10.45 9.77
N GLU A 403 29.45 -11.60 10.08
CA GLU A 403 29.74 -12.84 9.35
C GLU A 403 29.32 -12.75 7.89
N MET A 404 28.13 -12.21 7.61
CA MET A 404 27.68 -11.95 6.24
C MET A 404 28.64 -11.00 5.50
N HIS A 405 29.08 -9.92 6.16
CA HIS A 405 29.98 -8.93 5.57
C HIS A 405 31.39 -9.46 5.27
N LYS A 406 31.86 -10.52 5.95
CA LYS A 406 33.15 -11.16 5.60
C LYS A 406 33.17 -11.76 4.20
N HIS A 407 32.02 -12.20 3.69
CA HIS A 407 31.90 -12.87 2.39
C HIS A 407 31.20 -12.01 1.34
N CYS A 408 30.58 -10.90 1.74
CA CYS A 408 29.88 -9.96 0.86
C CYS A 408 30.33 -8.53 1.17
N GLU A 409 31.09 -7.93 0.24
CA GLU A 409 31.61 -6.56 0.39
C GLU A 409 30.48 -5.54 0.57
N ARG A 410 29.36 -5.71 -0.13
CA ARG A 410 28.22 -4.79 -0.11
C ARG A 410 26.91 -5.53 0.20
N PRO A 411 26.69 -5.97 1.45
CA PRO A 411 25.54 -6.79 1.80
C PRO A 411 24.24 -6.01 1.72
N ILE A 412 23.18 -6.63 1.22
CA ILE A 412 21.84 -6.05 1.20
C ILE A 412 21.08 -6.61 2.40
N VAL A 413 20.67 -5.73 3.32
CA VAL A 413 20.01 -6.12 4.57
C VAL A 413 18.68 -5.38 4.69
N MET A 414 17.58 -6.13 4.70
CA MET A 414 16.23 -5.60 4.71
C MET A 414 15.43 -6.08 5.93
N PRO A 415 15.49 -5.39 7.08
CA PRO A 415 14.63 -5.71 8.22
C PRO A 415 13.25 -5.04 8.01
N LEU A 416 12.30 -5.83 7.50
CA LEU A 416 11.00 -5.34 7.01
C LEU A 416 9.87 -5.46 8.04
N SER A 417 10.13 -6.00 9.23
CA SER A 417 9.10 -6.15 10.26
C SER A 417 8.58 -4.82 10.78
N ASN A 418 7.27 -4.74 10.96
CA ASN A 418 6.53 -3.57 11.46
C ASN A 418 5.88 -3.89 12.82
N PRO A 419 5.64 -2.87 13.67
CA PRO A 419 6.17 -1.50 13.60
C PRO A 419 7.67 -1.45 13.97
N THR A 420 8.26 -0.26 14.11
CA THR A 420 9.68 -0.03 14.45
C THR A 420 10.18 -0.85 15.65
N SER A 421 9.32 -1.18 16.62
CA SER A 421 9.65 -2.01 17.79
C SER A 421 9.82 -3.51 17.50
N ARG A 422 9.49 -3.95 16.28
CA ARG A 422 9.55 -5.34 15.82
C ARG A 422 10.62 -5.59 14.76
N VAL A 423 11.40 -4.57 14.42
CA VAL A 423 12.46 -4.63 13.41
C VAL A 423 13.57 -5.63 13.82
N GLU A 424 14.03 -6.46 12.88
CA GLU A 424 15.05 -7.49 13.14
C GLU A 424 16.39 -6.90 13.62
N ALA A 425 16.78 -5.74 13.09
CA ALA A 425 17.87 -4.88 13.57
C ALA A 425 17.64 -3.44 13.15
N ARG A 426 18.16 -2.47 13.91
CA ARG A 426 18.07 -1.07 13.53
C ARG A 426 19.02 -0.78 12.36
N PRO A 427 18.67 0.12 11.42
CA PRO A 427 19.57 0.52 10.33
C PRO A 427 20.91 1.05 10.80
N GLU A 428 20.91 1.80 11.91
CA GLU A 428 22.12 2.33 12.54
C GLU A 428 23.11 1.21 12.92
N ASP A 429 22.60 0.14 13.52
CA ASP A 429 23.40 -1.01 13.93
C ASP A 429 24.00 -1.71 12.70
N ILE A 430 23.18 -1.98 11.68
CA ILE A 430 23.62 -2.64 10.44
C ILE A 430 24.72 -1.84 9.73
N ILE A 431 24.55 -0.52 9.63
CA ILE A 431 25.54 0.38 9.03
C ILE A 431 26.85 0.35 9.83
N ASN A 432 26.77 0.43 11.17
CA ASN A 432 27.94 0.36 12.04
C ASN A 432 28.67 -0.98 11.95
N TRP A 433 27.94 -2.09 11.90
CA TRP A 433 28.51 -3.45 11.86
C TRP A 433 29.14 -3.82 10.51
N THR A 434 28.79 -3.08 9.45
CA THR A 434 29.32 -3.28 8.09
C THR A 434 30.22 -2.14 7.64
N ASP A 435 30.67 -1.29 8.56
CA ASP A 435 31.51 -0.15 8.28
C ASP A 435 30.99 0.79 7.18
N GLY A 436 29.67 0.95 7.09
CA GLY A 436 28.98 1.75 6.07
C GLY A 436 28.72 1.05 4.75
N ALA A 437 29.09 -0.23 4.60
CA ALA A 437 29.00 -0.94 3.33
C ALA A 437 27.59 -1.46 3.00
N ALA A 438 26.76 -1.76 4.01
CA ALA A 438 25.44 -2.35 3.78
C ALA A 438 24.47 -1.41 3.04
N LEU A 439 23.69 -2.00 2.13
CA LEU A 439 22.50 -1.38 1.57
C LEU A 439 21.30 -1.76 2.43
N VAL A 440 20.67 -0.77 3.06
CA VAL A 440 19.59 -0.99 4.05
C VAL A 440 18.27 -0.40 3.56
N ALA A 441 17.22 -1.22 3.63
CA ALA A 441 15.84 -0.79 3.42
C ALA A 441 14.93 -1.41 4.49
N THR A 442 13.97 -0.65 4.99
CA THR A 442 13.17 -1.04 6.17
C THR A 442 11.67 -1.05 5.87
N GLY A 443 10.88 -1.78 6.66
CA GLY A 443 9.42 -1.75 6.55
C GLY A 443 8.81 -0.49 7.18
N SER A 444 9.33 -0.09 8.33
CA SER A 444 8.93 1.10 9.09
C SER A 444 9.85 2.28 8.81
N PRO A 445 9.40 3.53 8.95
CA PRO A 445 10.26 4.70 8.72
C PRO A 445 11.36 4.82 9.78
N PHE A 446 12.56 5.21 9.36
CA PHE A 446 13.71 5.56 10.21
C PHE A 446 14.33 6.87 9.76
N ALA A 447 14.89 7.63 10.71
CA ALA A 447 15.70 8.79 10.40
C ALA A 447 16.98 8.36 9.64
N PRO A 448 17.56 9.25 8.80
CA PRO A 448 18.87 9.02 8.21
C PRO A 448 19.94 8.73 9.28
N VAL A 449 20.88 7.83 8.96
CA VAL A 449 21.94 7.40 9.88
C VAL A 449 23.23 8.16 9.59
N SER A 450 23.83 8.75 10.61
CA SER A 450 25.14 9.40 10.49
C SER A 450 26.27 8.42 10.81
N TYR A 451 27.18 8.18 9.86
CA TYR A 451 28.35 7.31 10.04
C TYR A 451 29.60 7.91 9.38
N LYS A 452 30.69 8.08 10.15
CA LYS A 452 31.98 8.64 9.70
C LYS A 452 31.84 9.88 8.78
N GLU A 453 31.11 10.90 9.27
CA GLU A 453 30.81 12.17 8.58
C GLU A 453 29.90 12.07 7.34
N GLN A 454 29.41 10.88 7.01
CA GLN A 454 28.45 10.65 5.93
C GLN A 454 27.04 10.40 6.49
N LEU A 455 26.03 10.86 5.74
CA LEU A 455 24.63 10.65 6.06
C LEU A 455 24.04 9.59 5.13
N TYR A 456 23.49 8.53 5.70
CA TYR A 456 22.90 7.40 5.00
C TYR A 456 21.37 7.52 5.07
N PRO A 457 20.69 7.87 3.96
CA PRO A 457 19.24 7.86 3.92
C PRO A 457 18.73 6.42 4.01
N ILE A 458 17.78 6.17 4.92
CA ILE A 458 17.17 4.85 5.07
C ILE A 458 15.88 4.80 4.27
N ALA A 459 15.86 3.99 3.21
CA ALA A 459 14.67 3.79 2.42
C ALA A 459 13.61 2.99 3.18
N GLN A 460 12.35 3.38 3.02
CA GLN A 460 11.20 2.59 3.47
C GLN A 460 10.65 1.81 2.29
N CYS A 461 10.62 0.48 2.38
CA CYS A 461 9.92 -0.42 1.47
C CYS A 461 8.40 -0.31 1.69
N ASN A 462 7.84 0.85 1.33
CA ASN A 462 6.44 1.18 1.57
C ASN A 462 5.58 0.86 0.35
N ASN A 463 4.51 0.10 0.54
CA ASN A 463 3.57 -0.25 -0.54
C ASN A 463 2.99 0.97 -1.26
N SER A 464 2.99 2.16 -0.64
CA SER A 464 2.62 3.44 -1.27
C SER A 464 3.33 3.72 -2.58
N TYR A 465 4.55 3.20 -2.80
CA TYR A 465 5.23 3.34 -4.08
C TYR A 465 4.56 2.53 -5.20
N ILE A 466 3.81 1.48 -4.87
CA ILE A 466 3.33 0.47 -5.82
C ILE A 466 1.84 0.62 -6.14
N PHE A 467 0.96 0.45 -5.14
CA PHE A 467 -0.47 0.34 -5.41
C PHE A 467 -1.08 1.56 -6.12
N PRO A 468 -0.65 2.83 -5.86
CA PRO A 468 -1.21 3.96 -6.59
C PRO A 468 -0.86 3.90 -8.08
N GLY A 469 0.38 3.52 -8.42
CA GLY A 469 0.84 3.34 -9.80
C GLY A 469 0.15 2.17 -10.50
N ILE A 470 -0.08 1.05 -9.80
CA ILE A 470 -0.87 -0.08 -10.33
C ILE A 470 -2.28 0.39 -10.66
N GLY A 471 -2.96 1.06 -9.72
CA GLY A 471 -4.33 1.52 -9.96
C GLY A 471 -4.42 2.50 -11.11
N LEU A 472 -3.50 3.47 -11.18
CA LEU A 472 -3.44 4.40 -12.30
C LEU A 472 -3.20 3.68 -13.63
N GLY A 473 -2.30 2.69 -13.67
CA GLY A 473 -2.04 1.87 -14.86
C GLY A 473 -3.23 1.04 -15.30
N VAL A 474 -3.95 0.41 -14.36
CA VAL A 474 -5.18 -0.33 -14.62
C VAL A 474 -6.26 0.58 -15.20
N LEU A 475 -6.49 1.75 -14.58
CA LEU A 475 -7.49 2.72 -15.05
C LEU A 475 -7.15 3.31 -16.42
N ALA A 476 -5.88 3.65 -16.65
CA ALA A 476 -5.43 4.27 -17.89
C ALA A 476 -5.43 3.30 -19.07
N SER A 477 -5.06 2.04 -18.85
CA SER A 477 -5.07 1.00 -19.89
C SER A 477 -6.45 0.36 -20.09
N GLY A 478 -7.37 0.53 -19.14
CA GLY A 478 -8.65 -0.19 -19.12
C GLY A 478 -8.46 -1.69 -18.87
N ALA A 479 -7.46 -2.07 -18.06
CA ALA A 479 -7.16 -3.47 -17.80
C ALA A 479 -8.32 -4.17 -17.08
N THR A 480 -8.68 -5.33 -17.60
CA THR A 480 -9.78 -6.18 -17.09
C THR A 480 -9.35 -7.07 -15.93
N ARG A 481 -8.04 -7.24 -15.72
CA ARG A 481 -7.45 -8.06 -14.66
C ARG A 481 -6.05 -7.57 -14.30
N VAL A 482 -5.65 -7.73 -13.04
CA VAL A 482 -4.26 -7.57 -12.59
C VAL A 482 -3.52 -8.89 -12.74
N THR A 483 -2.42 -8.89 -13.51
CA THR A 483 -1.62 -10.10 -13.77
C THR A 483 -0.28 -10.05 -13.04
N ASP A 484 0.36 -11.21 -12.82
CA ASP A 484 1.68 -11.27 -12.18
C ASP A 484 2.73 -10.50 -13.01
N ALA A 485 2.61 -10.51 -14.36
CA ALA A 485 3.48 -9.73 -15.23
C ALA A 485 3.33 -8.21 -15.02
N MET A 486 2.12 -7.72 -14.71
CA MET A 486 1.90 -6.31 -14.37
C MET A 486 2.54 -5.95 -13.03
N LEU A 487 2.46 -6.83 -12.03
CA LEU A 487 3.12 -6.62 -10.73
C LEU A 487 4.65 -6.60 -10.86
N MET A 488 5.19 -7.52 -11.66
CA MET A 488 6.61 -7.56 -12.00
C MET A 488 7.06 -6.29 -12.74
N ALA A 489 6.24 -5.78 -13.66
CA ALA A 489 6.50 -4.51 -14.34
C ALA A 489 6.51 -3.33 -13.35
N ALA A 490 5.60 -3.30 -12.37
CA ALA A 490 5.59 -2.29 -11.32
C ALA A 490 6.87 -2.34 -10.47
N SER A 491 7.34 -3.52 -10.06
CA SER A 491 8.60 -3.69 -9.33
C SER A 491 9.81 -3.16 -10.10
N ARG A 492 9.91 -3.50 -11.39
CA ARG A 492 11.01 -3.04 -12.25
C ARG A 492 10.97 -1.53 -12.45
N ALA A 493 9.79 -0.97 -12.72
CA ALA A 493 9.62 0.47 -12.87
C ALA A 493 10.00 1.23 -11.59
N LEU A 494 9.65 0.72 -10.41
CA LEU A 494 10.12 1.29 -9.14
C LEU A 494 11.65 1.26 -9.05
N ALA A 495 12.27 0.14 -9.41
CA ALA A 495 13.73 0.01 -9.39
C ALA A 495 14.43 0.93 -10.39
N ASP A 496 13.81 1.19 -11.55
CA ASP A 496 14.30 2.12 -12.56
C ASP A 496 14.21 3.59 -12.11
N CYS A 497 13.42 3.90 -11.07
CA CYS A 497 13.36 5.23 -10.45
C CYS A 497 14.39 5.41 -9.30
N SER A 498 15.14 4.38 -8.92
CA SER A 498 16.07 4.45 -7.78
C SER A 498 17.26 5.39 -8.05
N PRO A 499 17.42 6.50 -7.28
CA PRO A 499 18.56 7.40 -7.45
C PRO A 499 19.90 6.69 -7.29
N LEU A 500 20.02 5.84 -6.26
CA LEU A 500 21.26 5.11 -6.01
C LEU A 500 21.60 4.12 -7.13
N ALA A 501 20.59 3.47 -7.74
CA ALA A 501 20.82 2.51 -8.81
C ALA A 501 21.09 3.18 -10.16
N THR A 502 20.53 4.37 -10.43
CA THR A 502 20.70 5.10 -11.70
C THR A 502 21.91 6.02 -11.68
N ASP A 503 22.12 6.75 -10.59
CA ASP A 503 23.09 7.84 -10.51
C ASP A 503 24.33 7.47 -9.69
N GLY A 504 24.31 6.30 -9.03
CA GLY A 504 25.39 5.81 -8.17
C GLY A 504 25.49 6.52 -6.82
N HIS A 505 24.60 7.47 -6.53
CA HIS A 505 24.54 8.23 -5.27
C HIS A 505 23.09 8.56 -4.90
N GLY A 506 22.86 8.97 -3.65
CA GLY A 506 21.52 9.25 -3.13
C GLY A 506 20.88 8.05 -2.43
N ALA A 507 19.55 8.12 -2.25
CA ALA A 507 18.80 7.09 -1.55
C ALA A 507 18.49 5.87 -2.44
N LEU A 508 18.26 4.72 -1.81
CA LEU A 508 17.92 3.48 -2.52
C LEU A 508 16.56 3.56 -3.23
N LEU A 509 15.59 4.29 -2.68
CA LEU A 509 14.29 4.54 -3.29
C LEU A 509 14.11 6.05 -3.53
N PRO A 510 13.24 6.46 -4.47
CA PRO A 510 12.92 7.87 -4.70
C PRO A 510 12.43 8.57 -3.44
N ASN A 511 12.59 9.89 -3.35
CA ASN A 511 11.96 10.66 -2.28
C ASN A 511 10.42 10.53 -2.39
N ILE A 512 9.73 10.49 -1.24
CA ILE A 512 8.28 10.39 -1.21
C ILE A 512 7.60 11.61 -1.83
N ASP A 513 8.25 12.79 -1.80
CA ASP A 513 7.73 13.98 -2.50
C ASP A 513 7.69 13.80 -4.02
N ASP A 514 8.48 12.87 -4.57
CA ASP A 514 8.51 12.54 -6.00
C ASP A 514 7.56 11.38 -6.39
N ILE A 515 6.80 10.84 -5.42
CA ILE A 515 6.01 9.60 -5.60
C ILE A 515 4.95 9.69 -6.71
N GLN A 516 4.47 10.90 -7.01
CA GLN A 516 3.55 11.11 -8.14
C GLN A 516 4.21 10.81 -9.48
N GLY A 517 5.47 11.22 -9.66
CA GLY A 517 6.27 10.89 -10.83
C GLY A 517 6.52 9.40 -10.92
N VAL A 518 6.90 8.77 -9.80
CA VAL A 518 7.10 7.32 -9.70
C VAL A 518 5.82 6.55 -10.06
N SER A 519 4.66 6.99 -9.56
CA SER A 519 3.37 6.36 -9.85
C SER A 519 3.01 6.41 -11.34
N LYS A 520 3.36 7.50 -12.04
CA LYS A 520 3.17 7.61 -13.50
C LYS A 520 4.11 6.68 -14.27
N CYS A 521 5.36 6.57 -13.86
CA CYS A 521 6.32 5.61 -14.45
C CYS A 521 5.81 4.17 -14.30
N ILE A 522 5.36 3.80 -13.10
CA ILE A 522 4.76 2.50 -12.82
C ILE A 522 3.50 2.28 -13.67
N ALA A 523 2.60 3.27 -13.72
CA ALA A 523 1.37 3.17 -14.50
C ALA A 523 1.62 2.92 -15.99
N MET A 524 2.67 3.52 -16.56
CA MET A 524 3.09 3.29 -17.94
C MET A 524 3.49 1.83 -18.16
N GLU A 525 4.40 1.30 -17.34
CA GLU A 525 4.90 -0.07 -17.49
C GLU A 525 3.85 -1.13 -17.15
N VAL A 526 3.00 -0.86 -16.15
CA VAL A 526 1.82 -1.69 -15.83
C VAL A 526 0.84 -1.71 -17.01
N GLY A 527 0.56 -0.55 -17.62
CA GLY A 527 -0.33 -0.46 -18.78
C GLY A 527 0.24 -1.21 -20.00
N LYS A 528 1.53 -1.08 -20.29
CA LYS A 528 2.21 -1.85 -21.34
C LYS A 528 2.13 -3.36 -21.07
N ALA A 529 2.40 -3.79 -19.83
CA ALA A 529 2.29 -5.18 -19.43
C ALA A 529 0.85 -5.72 -19.59
N ALA A 530 -0.16 -4.93 -19.24
CA ALA A 530 -1.56 -5.29 -19.43
C ALA A 530 -1.90 -5.54 -20.91
N GLN A 531 -1.41 -4.69 -21.81
CA GLN A 531 -1.59 -4.84 -23.26
C GLN A 531 -0.89 -6.10 -23.80
N LEU A 532 0.35 -6.35 -23.36
CA LEU A 532 1.10 -7.55 -23.74
C LEU A 532 0.46 -8.84 -23.24
N GLN A 533 -0.16 -8.82 -22.06
CA GLN A 533 -0.89 -9.96 -21.49
C GLN A 533 -2.30 -10.13 -22.07
N GLY A 534 -2.73 -9.26 -22.99
CA GLY A 534 -4.04 -9.32 -23.62
C GLY A 534 -5.21 -9.02 -22.67
N VAL A 535 -4.94 -8.39 -21.51
CA VAL A 535 -5.98 -7.98 -20.55
C VAL A 535 -6.38 -6.51 -20.71
N ALA A 536 -5.75 -5.78 -21.64
CA ALA A 536 -6.08 -4.43 -22.06
C ALA A 536 -5.94 -4.30 -23.60
N ILE A 537 -6.63 -3.32 -24.18
CA ILE A 537 -6.52 -3.02 -25.62
C ILE A 537 -5.13 -2.47 -25.93
N VAL A 538 -4.47 -3.02 -26.95
CA VAL A 538 -3.16 -2.53 -27.41
C VAL A 538 -3.31 -1.14 -28.02
N THR A 539 -2.56 -0.16 -27.48
CA THR A 539 -2.51 1.21 -27.98
C THR A 539 -1.07 1.65 -28.23
N SER A 540 -0.87 2.82 -28.83
CA SER A 540 0.46 3.42 -28.84
C SER A 540 0.88 3.88 -27.44
N GLU A 541 2.18 4.01 -27.21
CA GLU A 541 2.75 4.56 -25.98
C GLU A 541 2.29 6.01 -25.73
N ASP A 542 2.20 6.84 -26.78
CA ASP A 542 1.65 8.21 -26.68
C ASP A 542 0.17 8.20 -26.23
N ALA A 543 -0.64 7.29 -26.75
CA ALA A 543 -2.04 7.17 -26.34
C ALA A 543 -2.17 6.74 -24.87
N LEU A 544 -1.35 5.78 -24.43
CA LEU A 544 -1.32 5.36 -23.03
C LEU A 544 -0.84 6.49 -22.10
N SER A 545 0.20 7.22 -22.51
CA SER A 545 0.71 8.39 -21.77
C SER A 545 -0.38 9.46 -21.59
N LYS A 546 -1.12 9.78 -22.66
CA LYS A 546 -2.26 10.70 -22.60
C LYS A 546 -3.37 10.18 -21.70
N ALA A 547 -3.66 8.87 -21.73
CA ALA A 547 -4.65 8.25 -20.85
C ALA A 547 -4.25 8.32 -19.37
N ILE A 548 -2.95 8.15 -19.06
CA ILE A 548 -2.40 8.32 -17.71
C ILE A 548 -2.60 9.76 -17.25
N GLU A 549 -2.18 10.76 -18.05
CA GLU A 549 -2.35 12.17 -17.69
C GLU A 549 -3.82 12.59 -17.57
N HIS A 550 -4.72 12.03 -18.39
CA HIS A 550 -6.16 12.28 -18.30
C HIS A 550 -6.78 11.69 -17.02
N ASN A 551 -6.30 10.53 -16.56
CA ASN A 551 -6.76 9.95 -15.29
C ASN A 551 -6.08 10.58 -14.06
N PHE A 552 -5.01 11.36 -14.25
CA PHE A 552 -4.27 12.01 -13.17
C PHE A 552 -4.95 13.31 -12.71
N TRP A 553 -5.77 13.18 -11.67
CA TRP A 553 -6.47 14.27 -11.01
C TRP A 553 -5.50 15.19 -10.25
N ARG A 554 -5.80 16.49 -10.26
CA ARG A 554 -5.08 17.52 -9.48
C ARG A 554 -6.05 18.19 -8.50
N PRO A 555 -5.59 18.53 -7.28
CA PRO A 555 -6.41 19.17 -6.25
C PRO A 555 -6.61 20.65 -6.53
N GLN A 556 -7.42 20.96 -7.54
CA GLN A 556 -7.78 22.32 -7.93
C GLN A 556 -9.28 22.50 -7.93
N TYR A 557 -9.75 23.66 -7.46
CA TYR A 557 -11.15 24.01 -7.58
C TYR A 557 -11.53 24.20 -9.04
N ARG A 558 -12.66 23.59 -9.43
CA ARG A 558 -13.26 23.78 -10.76
C ARG A 558 -14.32 24.85 -10.71
N SER A 559 -14.51 25.60 -11.79
CA SER A 559 -15.66 26.50 -11.91
C SER A 559 -16.95 25.72 -11.98
N TYR A 560 -18.01 26.19 -11.32
CA TYR A 560 -19.32 25.54 -11.36
C TYR A 560 -20.35 26.40 -12.09
N LYS A 561 -21.31 25.73 -12.74
CA LYS A 561 -22.54 26.34 -13.24
C LYS A 561 -23.73 25.59 -12.68
N ARG A 562 -24.74 26.35 -12.26
CA ARG A 562 -25.95 25.77 -11.71
C ARG A 562 -26.82 25.18 -12.83
N THR A 563 -27.38 24.01 -12.56
CA THR A 563 -28.41 23.38 -13.41
C THR A 563 -29.68 23.17 -12.60
N SER A 564 -30.82 23.09 -13.29
CA SER A 564 -32.04 22.57 -12.68
C SER A 564 -31.88 21.07 -12.42
N PHE A 565 -32.45 20.61 -11.31
CA PHE A 565 -32.55 19.19 -10.98
C PHE A 565 -33.36 18.42 -12.03
#